data_AF-A0A355SIE7-F1
#
_entry.id   AF-A0A355SIE7-F1
#
_cell.length_a   1.000
_cell.length_b   1.000
_cell.length_c   1.000
_cell.angle_alpha   90.00
_cell.angle_beta   90.00
_cell.angle_gamma   90.00
#
_symmetry.space_group_name_H-M   'P 1'
#
loop_
_entity.id
_entity.type
_entity.pdbx_description
1 polymer ?
#
loop_
_entity_poly.entity_id
_entity_poly.type
_entity_poly.pdbx_seq_one_letter_code
_entity_poly.pdbx_strand_id
1 'polypeptide(L)' 'MKNVIVVGGGASGMMAAVSASMNGKSVTLIEKNDKLGRKLFITGKGRCNLTNAAEIDELIDNVIS' A
#
# COMPACT_ATOMS: atom_id res chain seq x y z
N MET A 1 -15.79 11.33 -16.51
CA MET A 1 -14.72 10.42 -16.04
C MET A 1 -13.66 11.28 -15.36
N LYS A 2 -13.26 10.99 -14.11
CA LYS A 2 -12.18 11.74 -13.43
C LYS A 2 -10.90 10.90 -13.47
N ASN A 3 -9.77 11.53 -13.77
CA ASN A 3 -8.45 10.92 -13.71
C ASN A 3 -7.91 11.04 -12.27
N VAL A 4 -7.28 9.97 -11.77
CA VAL A 4 -6.66 9.93 -10.45
C VAL A 4 -5.16 9.73 -10.63
N ILE A 5 -4.36 10.59 -10.00
CA ILE A 5 -2.91 10.42 -9.93
C ILE A 5 -2.56 10.00 -8.51
N VAL A 6 -1.82 8.90 -8.39
CA VAL A 6 -1.28 8.43 -7.12
C VAL A 6 0.24 8.60 -7.15
N VAL A 7 0.78 9.30 -6.16
CA VAL A 7 2.22 9.57 -6.05
C VAL A 7 2.81 8.75 -4.90
N GLY A 8 3.73 7.85 -5.23
CA GLY A 8 4.36 6.90 -4.32
C GLY A 8 3.84 5.48 -4.55
N GLY A 9 4.71 4.59 -4.99
CA GLY A 9 4.49 3.16 -5.23
C GLY A 9 4.70 2.27 -4.00
N GLY A 10 4.49 2.80 -2.80
CA GLY A 10 4.51 2.02 -1.55
C GLY A 10 3.23 1.19 -1.37
N ALA A 11 3.11 0.49 -0.25
CA ALA A 11 1.94 -0.35 0.06
C ALA A 11 0.61 0.46 -0.04
N SER A 12 0.56 1.63 0.60
CA SER A 12 -0.62 2.50 0.58
C SER A 12 -0.96 3.03 -0.82
N GLY A 13 0.05 3.48 -1.58
CA GLY A 13 -0.18 4.02 -2.92
C GLY A 13 -0.63 2.98 -3.93
N MET A 14 -0.05 1.77 -3.89
CA MET A 14 -0.52 0.65 -4.71
C MET A 14 -1.98 0.29 -4.36
N MET A 15 -2.32 0.22 -3.07
CA MET A 15 -3.69 -0.08 -2.65
C MET A 15 -4.69 1.02 -3.04
N ALA A 16 -4.30 2.29 -2.93
CA ALA A 16 -5.11 3.43 -3.37
C ALA A 16 -5.35 3.41 -4.88
N ALA A 17 -4.32 3.09 -5.68
CA ALA A 17 -4.42 3.01 -7.14
C ALA A 17 -5.38 1.89 -7.58
N VAL A 18 -5.26 0.70 -6.96
CA VAL A 18 -6.19 -0.42 -7.20
C VAL A 18 -7.62 -0.02 -6.83
N SER A 19 -7.82 0.54 -5.64
CA SER A 19 -9.14 0.95 -5.15
C SER A 19 -9.79 1.98 -6.08
N ALA A 20 -9.04 2.97 -6.56
CA ALA A 20 -9.53 3.97 -7.51
C ALA A 20 -9.89 3.35 -8.87
N SER A 21 -9.06 2.43 -9.37
CA SER A 21 -9.31 1.71 -10.63
C SER A 21 -10.57 0.86 -10.55
N MET A 22 -10.76 0.13 -9.45
CA MET A 22 -11.98 -0.66 -9.18
C MET A 22 -13.25 0.22 -9.12
N ASN A 23 -13.11 1.51 -8.80
CA ASN A 23 -14.21 2.48 -8.81
C ASN A 23 -14.37 3.22 -10.17
N GLY A 24 -13.86 2.62 -11.26
CA GLY A 24 -14.03 3.09 -12.63
C GLY A 24 -13.27 4.38 -12.97
N LYS A 25 -12.20 4.69 -12.23
CA LYS A 25 -11.33 5.84 -12.51
C LYS A 25 -10.18 5.43 -13.43
N SER A 26 -9.76 6.34 -14.30
CA SER A 26 -8.47 6.21 -14.98
C SER A 26 -7.36 6.61 -14.01
N VAL A 27 -6.40 5.72 -13.77
CA VAL A 27 -5.38 5.89 -12.72
C VAL A 27 -3.97 5.91 -13.30
N THR A 28 -3.17 6.88 -12.86
CA THR A 28 -1.72 6.91 -13.09
C THR A 28 -1.00 6.81 -11.74
N LEU A 29 -0.22 5.75 -11.54
CA LEU A 29 0.64 5.57 -10.36
C LEU A 29 2.07 5.95 -10.73
N ILE A 30 2.68 6.83 -9.93
CA ILE A 30 4.04 7.33 -10.16
C ILE A 30 4.93 6.92 -8.97
N GLU A 31 6.08 6.32 -9.25
CA GLU A 31 7.10 5.95 -8.26
C GLU A 31 8.47 6.47 -8.73
N LYS A 32 9.26 6.98 -7.78
CA LYS A 32 10.61 7.52 -8.05
C LYS A 32 11.63 6.41 -8.29
N ASN A 33 11.50 5.30 -7.57
CA ASN A 33 12.42 4.17 -7.64
C ASN A 33 12.19 3.34 -8.90
N ASP A 34 13.19 2.52 -9.22
CA ASP A 34 13.16 1.54 -10.32
C ASP A 34 12.11 0.44 -10.12
N LYS A 35 11.66 0.24 -8.88
CA LYS A 35 10.67 -0.78 -8.49
C LYS A 35 9.67 -0.21 -7.50
N LEU A 36 8.41 -0.62 -7.64
CA LEU A 36 7.37 -0.43 -6.63
C LEU A 36 7.75 -1.16 -5.33
N GLY A 37 7.28 -0.65 -4.20
CA GLY A 37 7.36 -1.35 -2.93
C GLY A 37 8.79 -1.61 -2.43
N ARG A 38 9.80 -0.82 -2.81
CA ARG A 38 11.20 -1.06 -2.40
C ARG A 38 11.37 -1.24 -0.89
N LYS A 39 10.66 -0.44 -0.09
CA LYS A 39 10.62 -0.58 1.38
C LYS A 39 9.77 -1.76 1.85
N LEU A 40 8.68 -2.07 1.14
CA LEU A 40 7.82 -3.22 1.43
C LEU A 40 8.57 -4.54 1.22
N PHE A 41 9.38 -4.63 0.15
CA PHE A 41 10.20 -5.79 -0.20
C PHE A 41 11.12 -6.24 0.93
N ILE A 42 11.73 -5.29 1.66
CA ILE A 42 12.66 -5.61 2.75
C ILE A 42 11.98 -5.94 4.08
N THR A 43 10.66 -5.78 4.20
CA THR A 43 9.94 -6.12 5.43
C THR A 43 10.01 -7.62 5.74
N GLY A 44 9.90 -8.02 7.01
CA GLY A 44 9.96 -9.43 7.40
C GLY A 44 11.29 -10.13 7.09
N LYS A 45 12.39 -9.35 6.98
CA LYS A 45 13.70 -9.81 6.49
C LYS A 45 13.65 -10.33 5.04
N GLY A 46 12.99 -9.57 4.15
CA GLY A 46 12.85 -9.96 2.74
C GLY A 46 11.69 -10.91 2.44
N ARG A 47 10.91 -11.29 3.45
CA ARG A 47 9.76 -12.21 3.31
C ARG A 47 8.42 -11.50 3.09
N CYS A 48 8.42 -10.17 3.09
CA CYS A 48 7.23 -9.34 2.99
C CYS A 48 6.25 -9.60 4.14
N ASN A 49 6.52 -9.05 5.32
CA ASN A 49 5.55 -9.11 6.42
C ASN A 49 4.37 -8.19 6.11
N LEU A 50 3.32 -8.75 5.51
CA LEU A 50 2.29 -7.98 4.82
C LEU A 50 1.17 -7.49 5.75
N THR A 51 0.71 -8.31 6.68
CA THR A 51 -0.42 -8.02 7.58
C THR A 51 -0.28 -8.79 8.89
N ASN A 52 -1.10 -8.43 9.87
CA ASN A 52 -1.31 -9.19 11.10
C ASN A 52 -2.76 -9.72 11.12
N ALA A 53 -3.00 -10.89 11.71
CA ALA A 53 -4.30 -11.55 11.81
C ALA A 53 -4.86 -11.54 13.24
N ALA A 54 -4.24 -10.79 14.15
CA ALA A 54 -4.77 -10.52 15.48
C ALA A 54 -6.15 -9.85 15.43
N GLU A 55 -6.92 -10.02 16.50
CA GLU A 55 -8.19 -9.33 16.68
C GLU A 55 -7.99 -7.82 16.76
N ILE A 56 -9.04 -7.04 16.46
CA ILE A 56 -8.96 -5.57 16.36
C ILE A 56 -8.39 -4.97 17.65
N ASP A 57 -8.86 -5.41 18.82
CA ASP A 57 -8.41 -4.85 20.10
C ASP A 57 -6.90 -5.10 20.31
N GLU A 58 -6.44 -6.33 20.09
CA GLU A 58 -5.02 -6.69 20.19
C GLU A 58 -4.17 -5.94 19.16
N LEU A 59 -4.66 -5.77 17.93
CA LEU A 59 -3.96 -5.03 16.89
C LEU A 59 -3.75 -3.56 17.29
N ILE A 60 -4.79 -2.91 17.80
CA ILE A 60 -4.77 -1.49 18.19
C ILE A 60 -3.78 -1.27 19.34
N ASP A 61 -3.82 -2.13 20.36
CA ASP A 61 -2.93 -2.06 21.52
C ASP A 61 -1.44 -2.13 21.11
N ASN A 62 -1.11 -2.95 20.10
CA ASN A 62 0.26 -3.17 19.65
C ASN A 62 0.76 -2.17 18.58
N VAL A 63 -0.11 -1.30 18.03
CA VAL A 63 0.23 -0.40 16.91
C VAL A 63 0.14 1.08 17.26
N ILE A 64 -0.74 1.47 18.19
CA ILE A 64 -1.08 2.89 18.45
C ILE A 64 -0.44 3.44 19.75
N SER A 65 0.37 2.64 20.46
CA SER A 65 1.01 3.03 21.74
C SER A 65 1.84 4.31 21.67
#